data_AF-A0A5D4TSK1-F1
#
_entry.id   AF-A0A5D4TSK1-F1
#
_cell.length_a   1.000
_cell.length_b   1.000
_cell.length_c   1.000
_cell.angle_alpha   90.00
_cell.angle_beta   90.00
_cell.angle_gamma   90.00
#
_symmetry.space_group_name_H-M   'P 1'
#
loop_
_entity.id
_entity.type
_entity.pdbx_description
1 polymer ?
#
loop_
_entity_poly.entity_id
_entity_poly.type
_entity_poly.pdbx_seq_one_letter_code
_entity_poly.pdbx_strand_id
1 'polypeptide(L)' 'MKEQFFIDIEVSDSLSKTLQHLIDTKRAETGSQNVYIQNVIPSGDKRSTGILEVVQEIY' A
#
# COMPACT_ATOMS: atom_id res chain seq x y z
N MET A 1 3.48 -16.68 0.74
CA MET A 1 3.09 -16.35 -0.66
C MET A 1 3.31 -14.85 -0.87
N LYS A 2 3.60 -14.38 -2.10
CA LYS A 2 3.70 -12.94 -2.41
C LYS A 2 2.43 -12.48 -3.11
N GLU A 3 1.77 -11.47 -2.55
CA GLU A 3 0.58 -10.85 -3.12
C GLU A 3 0.88 -9.39 -3.46
N GLN A 4 0.35 -8.89 -4.57
CA GLN A 4 0.48 -7.50 -4.98
C GLN A 4 -0.91 -6.87 -5.14
N PHE A 5 -1.09 -5.69 -4.57
CA PHE A 5 -2.33 -4.93 -4.56
C PHE A 5 -2.11 -3.59 -5.25
N PHE A 6 -2.94 -3.30 -6.25
CA PHE A 6 -3.02 -2.02 -6.92
C PHE A 6 -4.12 -1.21 -6.25
N ILE A 7 -3.76 -0.07 -5.66
CA ILE A 7 -4.67 0.76 -4.88
C ILE A 7 -4.63 2.18 -5.44
N ASP A 8 -5.76 2.67 -5.92
CA ASP A 8 -5.88 4.07 -6.32
C ASP A 8 -6.03 4.96 -5.09
N ILE A 9 -5.18 5.98 -5.01
CA ILE A 9 -5.05 6.88 -3.88
C ILE A 9 -5.35 8.29 -4.36
N GLU A 10 -6.40 8.88 -3.79
CA GLU A 10 -6.67 10.31 -3.90
C GLU A 10 -5.89 11.05 -2.81
N VAL A 11 -4.98 11.93 -3.22
CA VAL A 11 -4.07 12.65 -2.32
C VAL A 11 -4.74 13.97 -1.91
N SER A 12 -5.43 13.96 -0.78
CA SER A 12 -6.03 15.18 -0.21
C SER A 12 -4.98 16.12 0.40
N ASP A 13 -4.11 15.56 1.25
CA ASP A 13 -3.20 16.33 2.12
C ASP A 13 -1.75 15.84 2.03
N SER A 14 -1.50 14.54 2.22
CA SER A 14 -0.15 13.99 2.32
C SER A 14 -0.12 12.53 1.90
N LEU A 15 0.45 12.28 0.72
CA LEU A 15 0.60 10.94 0.15
C LEU A 15 1.28 9.97 1.13
N SER A 16 2.34 10.40 1.82
CA SER A 16 3.05 9.55 2.79
C SER A 16 2.17 9.12 3.97
N LYS A 17 1.26 9.97 4.46
CA LYS A 17 0.30 9.58 5.51
C LYS A 17 -0.72 8.55 5.00
N THR A 18 -1.27 8.75 3.80
CA THR A 18 -2.24 7.82 3.21
C THR A 18 -1.61 6.46 2.91
N LEU A 19 -0.38 6.45 2.38
CA LEU A 19 0.42 5.26 2.16
C LEU A 19 0.72 4.52 3.49
N GLN A 20 1.13 5.23 4.54
CA GLN A 20 1.39 4.64 5.85
C GLN A 20 0.14 3.98 6.44
N HIS A 21 -1.01 4.67 6.41
CA HIS A 21 -2.29 4.11 6.87
C HIS A 21 -2.68 2.87 6.06
N LEU A 22 -2.47 2.86 4.74
CA LEU A 22 -2.73 1.69 3.90
C LEU A 22 -1.88 0.48 4.28
N ILE A 23 -0.58 0.68 4.56
CA ILE A 23 0.31 -0.37 5.05
C ILE A 23 -0.22 -0.92 6.38
N ASP A 24 -0.52 -0.04 7.34
CA ASP A 24 -0.90 -0.47 8.70
C ASP A 24 -2.28 -1.14 8.74
N THR A 25 -3.23 -0.71 7.92
CA THR A 25 -4.49 -1.43 7.69
C THR A 25 -4.23 -2.82 7.10
N LYS A 26 -3.38 -2.94 6.07
CA LYS A 26 -3.06 -4.25 5.47
C LYS A 26 -2.29 -5.18 6.40
N ARG A 27 -1.45 -4.65 7.30
CA ARG A 27 -0.80 -5.42 8.37
C ARG A 27 -1.84 -5.98 9.35
N ALA A 28 -2.82 -5.18 9.74
CA ALA A 28 -3.90 -5.62 10.62
C ALA A 28 -4.82 -6.66 9.96
N GLU A 29 -5.15 -6.50 8.68
CA GLU A 29 -5.98 -7.46 7.93
C GLU A 29 -5.29 -8.82 7.68
N THR A 30 -4.00 -8.80 7.34
CA THR A 30 -3.27 -10.00 6.92
C THR A 30 -2.50 -10.69 8.05
N GLY A 31 -2.34 -10.02 9.20
CA GLY A 31 -1.49 -10.46 10.30
C GLY A 31 0.02 -10.44 9.99
N SER A 32 0.42 -10.14 8.75
CA SER A 32 1.83 -10.05 8.35
C SER A 32 2.38 -8.65 8.59
N GLN A 33 3.59 -8.55 9.15
CA GLN A 33 4.30 -7.26 9.22
C GLN A 33 5.01 -6.90 7.91
N ASN A 34 5.26 -7.89 7.04
CA ASN A 34 5.97 -7.76 5.76
C ASN A 34 5.04 -7.21 4.65
N VAL A 35 4.37 -6.10 4.97
CA VAL A 35 3.62 -5.26 4.04
C VAL A 35 4.47 -4.04 3.73
N TYR A 36 4.73 -3.79 2.45
CA TYR A 36 5.51 -2.65 1.99
C TYR A 36 4.99 -2.12 0.66
N ILE A 37 5.36 -0.87 0.35
CA ILE A 37 5.01 -0.25 -0.92
C ILE A 37 6.15 -0.47 -1.89
N GLN A 38 5.84 -1.13 -3.01
CA GLN A 38 6.80 -1.45 -4.06
C GLN A 38 6.98 -0.26 -5.00
N ASN A 39 5.89 0.44 -5.34
CA ASN A 39 5.94 1.61 -6.22
C ASN A 39 4.73 2.54 -5.99
N VAL A 40 4.83 3.79 -6.44
CA VAL A 40 3.69 4.73 -6.50
C VAL A 40 3.73 5.45 -7.84
N ILE A 41 2.70 5.24 -8.65
CA ILE A 41 2.61 5.79 -10.01
C ILE A 41 1.62 6.97 -9.98
N PRO A 42 2.05 8.22 -10.23
CA PRO A 42 1.11 9.33 -10.35
C PRO A 42 0.25 9.17 -11.62
N SER A 43 -1.06 9.27 -11.48
CA SER A 43 -2.05 9.15 -12.55
C SER A 43 -2.82 10.45 -12.85
N GLY A 44 -2.64 11.49 -12.03
CA GLY A 44 -3.13 12.86 -12.26
C GLY A 44 -2.78 13.80 -11.09
N ASP A 45 -3.19 15.08 -11.17
CA ASP A 45 -2.79 16.15 -10.22
C ASP A 45 -2.98 15.82 -8.73
N LYS A 46 -3.95 14.95 -8.41
CA LYS A 46 -4.21 14.45 -7.04
C LYS A 46 -4.44 12.94 -6.97
N ARG A 47 -4.07 12.19 -8.01
CA ARG A 47 -4.31 10.74 -8.07
C ARG A 47 -3.01 10.00 -8.30
N SER A 48 -2.82 8.95 -7.52
CA SER A 48 -1.67 8.06 -7.62
C SER A 48 -2.09 6.62 -7.38
N THR A 49 -1.63 5.67 -8.19
CA THR A 49 -1.82 4.25 -7.95
C THR A 49 -0.64 3.73 -7.14
N GLY A 50 -0.88 3.37 -5.88
CA GLY A 50 0.08 2.69 -5.02
C GLY A 50 0.10 1.18 -5.30
N ILE A 51 1.29 0.62 -5.52
CA ILE A 51 1.50 -0.82 -5.62
C ILE A 51 2.04 -1.30 -4.26
N LEU A 52 1.21 -2.03 -3.51
CA LEU A 52 1.61 -2.65 -2.25
C LEU A 52 1.98 -4.12 -2.53
N GLU A 53 3.10 -4.58 -1.97
CA GLU A 53 3.42 -6.01 -1.92
C GLU A 53 3.29 -6.51 -0.47
N VAL A 54 2.58 -7.61 -0.29
CA VAL A 54 2.43 -8.34 0.97
C VAL A 54 3.17 -9.65 0.85
N VAL A 55 4.13 -9.87 1.74
CA VAL A 55 4.77 -11.18 1.91
C VAL A 55 4.14 -11.86 3.11
N GLN A 56 3.32 -12.87 2.85
CA GLN A 56 2.90 -13.78 3.90
C GLN A 56 4.02 -14.82 4.10
N GLU A 57 4.75 -14.71 5.20
CA GLU A 57 5.60 -15.79 5.71
C GLU A 57 4.69 -16.87 6.29
N ILE A 58 4.63 -18.00 5.59
CA ILE A 58 3.91 -19.19 6.05
C ILE A 58 4.98 -20.06 6.74
N TYR A 59 4.91 -20.14 8.07
CA TYR A 59 5.70 -21.05 8.91
C TYR A 59 4.93 -22.35 9.16
#